data_AF-A0A2V7V274-F1
#
_entry.id   AF-A0A2V7V274-F1
#
_cell.length_a   1.000
_cell.length_b   1.000
_cell.length_c   1.000
_cell.angle_alpha   90.00
_cell.angle_beta   90.00
_cell.angle_gamma   90.00
#
_symmetry.space_group_name_H-M   'P 1'
#
loop_
_entity.id
_entity.type
_entity.pdbx_description
1 polymer ?
#
loop_
_entity_poly.entity_id
_entity_poly.type
_entity_poly.pdbx_seq_one_letter_code
_entity_poly.pdbx_strand_id
1 'polypeptide(L)'
;MFFAAVARGSPVRAATVADSAFDPWIEVSAANLRHNVDEVARRVAPRPILAVIKNNGYGLGVANVARLLEPLNAISGFAVVKLAEALAVREAGIGKPVLLMGPFDETDLAQAVARDITPMVYTTIGEMLERVAQRRGQRIPLHVCVDTGIGRVGVPHLRAAALIRDLAARRWVQLEGVMMTFAEDPAFDREQLRHFQSLCRTLEGEGIRLGKRHAASSFGLFQHPDGFLDMVRPGMALYGMYSEPEFRGAGILDLRPAVSLKARVIYVKLLRAGESAGYNRAYVAKQDVWVATLPVGHADGLPRVAAKGGRVRIGGALYP
;
A
#
# COMPACT_ATOMS: atom_id res chain seq x y z
N MET A 1 -42.92 36.15 2.25
CA MET A 1 -41.60 36.49 1.69
C MET A 1 -40.64 36.69 2.85
N PHE A 2 -39.82 35.69 3.21
CA PHE A 2 -38.62 35.84 4.05
C PHE A 2 -37.74 34.61 3.81
N PHE A 3 -36.74 34.78 2.95
CA PHE A 3 -35.64 33.83 2.75
C PHE A 3 -34.52 34.22 3.74
N ALA A 4 -34.16 33.34 4.66
CA ALA A 4 -32.93 33.45 5.43
C ALA A 4 -31.82 32.74 4.65
N ALA A 5 -30.90 33.52 4.08
CA ALA A 5 -29.72 33.02 3.38
C ALA A 5 -28.75 32.41 4.40
N VAL A 6 -28.48 31.11 4.28
CA VAL A 6 -27.35 30.47 4.98
C VAL A 6 -26.08 30.87 4.24
N ALA A 7 -25.35 31.82 4.80
CA ALA A 7 -24.02 32.17 4.34
C ALA A 7 -23.12 30.91 4.40
N ARG A 8 -22.57 30.51 3.25
CA ARG A 8 -21.54 29.48 3.19
C ARG A 8 -20.32 30.03 3.93
N GLY A 9 -20.10 29.54 5.15
CA GLY A 9 -18.89 29.82 5.90
C GLY A 9 -17.67 29.42 5.07
N SER A 10 -16.70 30.33 4.98
CA SER A 10 -15.37 30.04 4.43
C SER A 10 -14.82 28.76 5.08
N PRO A 11 -14.15 27.86 4.35
CA PRO A 11 -13.49 26.73 4.95
C PRO A 11 -12.49 27.26 5.97
N VAL A 12 -12.69 26.90 7.25
CA VAL A 12 -11.67 27.08 8.28
C VAL A 12 -10.46 26.30 7.78
N ARG A 13 -9.44 26.99 7.26
CA ARG A 13 -8.11 26.39 7.12
C ARG A 13 -7.74 25.97 8.53
N ALA A 14 -7.73 24.66 8.79
CA ALA A 14 -7.11 24.14 10.00
C ALA A 14 -5.71 24.75 10.04
N ALA A 15 -5.45 25.58 11.05
CA ALA A 15 -4.10 26.05 11.29
C ALA A 15 -3.26 24.78 11.46
N THR A 16 -2.30 24.56 10.55
CA THR A 16 -1.30 23.53 10.74
C THR A 16 -0.57 23.90 12.02
N VAL A 17 -0.81 23.14 13.09
CA VAL A 17 -0.02 23.23 14.31
C VAL A 17 1.42 23.05 13.86
N ALA A 18 2.27 24.05 14.11
CA ALA A 18 3.66 23.96 13.72
C ALA A 18 4.34 22.87 14.55
N ASP A 19 5.09 22.00 13.88
CA ASP A 19 5.87 20.96 14.53
C ASP A 19 6.81 21.59 15.57
N SER A 20 6.81 21.05 16.78
CA SER A 20 7.75 21.41 17.83
C SER A 20 9.12 20.80 17.52
N ALA A 21 10.18 21.48 17.94
CA ALA A 21 11.54 20.91 17.91
C ALA A 21 11.67 19.62 18.75
N PHE A 22 10.68 19.30 19.58
CA PHE A 22 10.64 18.09 20.39
C PHE A 22 9.73 17.00 19.85
N ASP A 23 8.99 17.24 18.77
CA ASP A 23 8.09 16.22 18.23
C ASP A 23 8.90 15.03 17.67
N PRO A 24 8.39 13.80 17.83
CA PRO A 24 9.00 12.64 17.21
C PRO A 24 8.80 12.70 15.69
N TRP A 25 9.71 12.09 14.93
CA TRP A 25 9.65 12.10 13.48
C TRP A 25 9.89 10.71 12.90
N ILE A 26 9.37 10.52 11.68
CA ILE A 26 9.71 9.37 10.85
C ILE A 26 10.84 9.76 9.90
N GLU A 27 11.91 9.01 9.93
CA GLU A 27 12.99 9.10 8.95
C GLU A 27 12.84 7.98 7.91
N VAL A 28 12.93 8.35 6.63
CA VAL A 28 12.84 7.43 5.50
C VAL A 28 14.19 7.39 4.77
N SER A 29 14.81 6.21 4.73
CA SER A 29 16.06 5.99 4.00
C SER A 29 15.77 5.71 2.53
N ALA A 30 15.98 6.72 1.67
CA ALA A 30 15.87 6.58 0.22
C ALA A 30 16.84 5.51 -0.34
N ALA A 31 18.03 5.37 0.28
CA ALA A 31 19.00 4.35 -0.09
C ALA A 31 18.49 2.93 0.20
N ASN A 32 17.88 2.71 1.36
CA ASN A 32 17.30 1.39 1.69
C ASN A 32 16.07 1.09 0.86
N LEU A 33 15.21 2.08 0.57
CA LEU A 33 14.09 1.92 -0.37
C LEU A 33 14.59 1.47 -1.75
N ARG A 34 15.60 2.15 -2.30
CA ARG A 34 16.20 1.78 -3.59
C ARG A 34 16.77 0.37 -3.55
N HIS A 35 17.57 0.05 -2.54
CA HIS A 35 18.13 -1.29 -2.33
C HIS A 35 17.02 -2.36 -2.35
N ASN A 36 15.94 -2.16 -1.61
CA ASN A 36 14.83 -3.12 -1.57
C ASN A 36 14.13 -3.26 -2.93
N VAL A 37 13.97 -2.16 -3.67
CA VAL A 37 13.42 -2.21 -5.03
C VAL A 37 14.34 -3.01 -5.95
N ASP A 38 15.65 -2.82 -5.86
CA ASP A 38 16.64 -3.54 -6.66
C ASP A 38 16.68 -5.04 -6.31
N GLU A 39 16.57 -5.41 -5.03
CA GLU A 39 16.40 -6.79 -4.57
C GLU A 39 15.17 -7.44 -5.20
N VAL A 40 14.01 -6.78 -5.10
CA VAL A 40 12.77 -7.30 -5.67
C VAL A 40 12.86 -7.39 -7.20
N ALA A 41 13.43 -6.37 -7.86
CA ALA A 41 13.61 -6.36 -9.30
C ALA A 41 14.46 -7.53 -9.78
N ARG A 42 15.58 -7.83 -9.11
CA ARG A 42 16.41 -9.01 -9.40
C ARG A 42 15.65 -10.31 -9.23
N ARG A 43 14.85 -10.42 -8.17
CA ARG A 43 14.08 -11.62 -7.86
C ARG A 43 13.00 -11.94 -8.90
N VAL A 44 12.38 -10.93 -9.49
CA VAL A 44 11.21 -11.08 -10.38
C VAL A 44 11.52 -10.85 -11.86
N ALA A 45 12.76 -10.45 -12.18
CA ALA A 45 13.19 -10.11 -13.54
C ALA A 45 12.71 -11.14 -14.58
N PRO A 46 12.28 -10.69 -15.78
CA PRO A 46 12.26 -9.30 -16.26
C PRO A 46 10.95 -8.53 -15.92
N ARG A 47 10.21 -8.97 -14.90
CA ARG A 47 8.85 -8.46 -14.65
C ARG A 47 8.87 -7.08 -14.00
N PRO A 48 7.97 -6.17 -14.41
CA PRO A 48 7.82 -4.87 -13.76
C PRO A 48 7.21 -4.99 -12.35
N ILE A 49 7.44 -3.94 -11.55
CA ILE A 49 6.90 -3.78 -10.20
C ILE A 49 5.82 -2.69 -10.19
N LEU A 50 4.60 -3.06 -9.83
CA LEU A 50 3.56 -2.11 -9.44
C LEU A 50 3.66 -1.87 -7.93
N ALA A 51 4.22 -0.74 -7.53
CA ALA A 51 4.47 -0.43 -6.13
C ALA A 51 3.15 -0.17 -5.38
N VAL A 52 2.83 -1.02 -4.41
CA VAL A 52 1.64 -0.81 -3.57
C VAL A 52 1.99 0.21 -2.48
N ILE A 53 1.39 1.40 -2.56
CA ILE A 53 1.65 2.54 -1.66
C ILE A 53 0.36 3.02 -0.96
N LYS A 54 -0.60 2.11 -0.80
CA LYS A 54 -1.86 2.34 -0.09
C LYS A 54 -1.68 2.75 1.38
N ASN A 55 -2.75 3.23 2.00
CA ASN A 55 -2.79 3.62 3.41
C ASN A 55 -1.70 4.66 3.72
N ASN A 56 -1.73 5.76 2.96
CA ASN A 56 -0.78 6.86 3.06
C ASN A 56 0.70 6.44 2.86
N GLY A 57 1.00 5.57 1.89
CA GLY A 57 2.36 5.08 1.67
C GLY A 57 2.90 4.31 2.87
N TYR A 58 2.08 3.45 3.48
CA TYR A 58 2.40 2.76 4.74
C TYR A 58 2.76 3.72 5.89
N GLY A 59 2.07 4.86 5.95
CA GLY A 59 2.27 5.90 6.96
C GLY A 59 3.32 6.97 6.62
N LEU A 60 3.93 6.93 5.43
CA LEU A 60 5.04 7.80 5.05
C LEU A 60 4.65 8.99 4.16
N GLY A 61 3.37 9.09 3.78
CA GLY A 61 2.90 10.06 2.79
C GLY A 61 2.94 9.46 1.39
N VAL A 62 1.76 9.26 0.77
CA VAL A 62 1.67 8.65 -0.57
C VAL A 62 2.46 9.43 -1.62
N ALA A 63 2.41 10.76 -1.58
CA ALA A 63 3.17 11.65 -2.47
C ALA A 63 4.69 11.54 -2.24
N ASN A 64 5.12 11.43 -0.99
CA ASN A 64 6.54 11.30 -0.64
C ASN A 64 7.11 9.99 -1.18
N VAL A 65 6.42 8.88 -0.93
CA VAL A 65 6.84 7.57 -1.42
C VAL A 65 6.84 7.53 -2.95
N ALA A 66 5.77 8.04 -3.58
CA ALA A 66 5.70 8.04 -5.04
C ALA A 66 6.88 8.82 -5.67
N ARG A 67 7.25 9.99 -5.14
CA ARG A 67 8.41 10.77 -5.62
C ARG A 67 9.74 10.03 -5.46
N LEU A 68 9.90 9.26 -4.38
CA LEU A 68 11.13 8.48 -4.14
C LEU A 68 11.24 7.28 -5.09
N LEU A 69 10.11 6.68 -5.46
CA LEU A 69 10.06 5.47 -6.27
C LEU A 69 9.92 5.74 -7.78
N GLU A 70 9.35 6.89 -8.18
CA GLU A 70 9.13 7.28 -9.58
C GLU A 70 10.40 7.21 -10.44
N PRO A 71 11.59 7.64 -9.98
CA PRO A 71 12.80 7.60 -10.81
C PRO A 71 13.37 6.19 -11.01
N LEU A 72 12.84 5.17 -10.32
CA LEU A 72 13.37 3.80 -10.37
C LEU A 72 12.77 3.04 -11.56
N ASN A 73 13.62 2.59 -12.49
CA ASN A 73 13.17 1.93 -13.73
C ASN A 73 12.36 0.64 -13.51
N ALA A 74 12.63 -0.10 -12.42
CA ALA A 74 11.89 -1.32 -12.10
C ALA A 74 10.42 -1.06 -11.71
N ILE A 75 10.12 0.15 -11.21
CA ILE A 75 8.76 0.55 -10.85
C ILE A 75 8.02 0.95 -12.11
N SER A 76 6.97 0.22 -12.47
CA SER A 76 6.13 0.54 -13.64
C SER A 76 4.93 1.42 -13.30
N GLY A 77 4.63 1.61 -12.02
CA GLY A 77 3.51 2.41 -11.56
C GLY A 77 3.20 2.17 -10.09
N PHE A 78 2.06 2.69 -9.65
CA PHE A 78 1.63 2.66 -8.26
C PHE A 78 0.23 2.08 -8.10
N ALA A 79 -0.02 1.46 -6.95
CA ALA A 79 -1.35 1.01 -6.56
C ALA A 79 -1.74 1.58 -5.19
N VAL A 80 -2.95 2.12 -5.11
CA VAL A 80 -3.55 2.71 -3.90
C VAL A 80 -4.97 2.19 -3.73
N VAL A 81 -5.60 2.44 -2.57
CA VAL A 81 -6.95 1.92 -2.27
C VAL A 81 -7.99 3.01 -2.02
N LYS A 82 -7.60 4.28 -2.09
CA LYS A 82 -8.50 5.43 -1.92
C LYS A 82 -8.31 6.39 -3.08
N LEU A 83 -9.40 6.95 -3.61
CA LEU A 83 -9.32 7.95 -4.67
C LEU A 83 -8.48 9.15 -4.23
N ALA A 84 -8.68 9.66 -3.01
CA ALA A 84 -7.88 10.76 -2.46
C ALA A 84 -6.36 10.48 -2.47
N GLU A 85 -5.93 9.23 -2.24
CA GLU A 85 -4.51 8.85 -2.35
C GLU A 85 -4.04 8.90 -3.81
N ALA A 86 -4.85 8.42 -4.75
CA ALA A 86 -4.53 8.44 -6.18
C ALA A 86 -4.44 9.89 -6.71
N LEU A 87 -5.35 10.76 -6.27
CA LEU A 87 -5.35 12.18 -6.57
C LEU A 87 -4.08 12.85 -6.02
N ALA A 88 -3.72 12.58 -4.77
CA ALA A 88 -2.50 13.10 -4.16
C ALA A 88 -1.21 12.66 -4.90
N VAL A 89 -1.19 11.43 -5.44
CA VAL A 89 -0.09 10.97 -6.31
C VAL A 89 -0.02 11.80 -7.60
N ARG A 90 -1.17 12.08 -8.24
CA ARG A 90 -1.22 12.91 -9.45
C ARG A 90 -0.83 14.37 -9.18
N GLU A 91 -1.36 14.96 -8.11
CA GLU A 91 -1.01 16.31 -7.64
C GLU A 91 0.48 16.44 -7.28
N ALA A 92 1.13 15.34 -6.92
CA ALA A 92 2.56 15.31 -6.67
C ALA A 92 3.44 15.34 -7.95
N GLY A 93 2.83 15.33 -9.15
CA GLY A 93 3.51 15.41 -10.44
C GLY A 93 3.98 14.05 -10.97
N ILE A 94 3.42 12.95 -10.47
CA ILE A 94 3.83 11.58 -10.82
C ILE A 94 3.26 11.20 -12.20
N GLY A 95 4.14 10.81 -13.13
CA GLY A 95 3.79 10.49 -14.51
C GLY A 95 3.48 9.01 -14.74
N LYS A 96 4.04 8.09 -13.95
CA LYS A 96 3.76 6.66 -14.10
C LYS A 96 2.29 6.31 -13.82
N PRO A 97 1.77 5.19 -14.39
CA PRO A 97 0.42 4.70 -14.14
C PRO A 97 0.07 4.57 -12.65
N VAL A 98 -1.20 4.87 -12.32
CA VAL A 98 -1.75 4.72 -10.95
C VAL A 98 -3.01 3.86 -11.03
N LEU A 99 -2.99 2.74 -10.33
CA LEU A 99 -4.12 1.83 -10.19
C LEU A 99 -4.88 2.13 -8.89
N LEU A 100 -6.17 2.47 -9.00
CA LEU A 100 -7.09 2.57 -7.88
C LEU A 100 -7.74 1.21 -7.62
N MET A 101 -7.34 0.55 -6.55
CA MET A 101 -7.85 -0.77 -6.12
C MET A 101 -9.06 -0.67 -5.18
N GLY A 102 -9.46 0.55 -4.82
CA GLY A 102 -10.60 0.79 -3.94
C GLY A 102 -11.93 0.84 -4.67
N PRO A 103 -13.06 0.81 -3.93
CA PRO A 103 -14.36 1.08 -4.50
C PRO A 103 -14.45 2.55 -4.98
N PHE A 104 -15.35 2.77 -5.92
CA PHE A 104 -15.67 4.09 -6.46
C PHE A 104 -17.12 4.09 -6.93
N ASP A 105 -17.78 5.25 -6.87
CA ASP A 105 -19.03 5.49 -7.59
C ASP A 105 -18.79 6.10 -8.98
N GLU A 106 -19.85 6.49 -9.68
CA GLU A 106 -19.75 7.11 -11.01
C GLU A 106 -19.02 8.47 -10.99
N THR A 107 -19.19 9.23 -9.91
CA THR A 107 -18.54 10.54 -9.71
C THR A 107 -17.05 10.36 -9.48
N ASP A 108 -16.68 9.42 -8.62
CA ASP A 108 -15.31 9.02 -8.35
C ASP A 108 -14.63 8.48 -9.61
N LEU A 109 -15.31 7.63 -10.39
CA LEU A 109 -14.80 7.13 -11.66
C LEU A 109 -14.53 8.28 -12.64
N ALA A 110 -15.47 9.23 -12.77
CA ALA A 110 -15.29 10.39 -13.63
C ALA A 110 -14.11 11.27 -13.19
N GLN A 111 -13.83 11.36 -11.89
CA GLN A 111 -12.67 12.07 -11.35
C GLN A 111 -11.35 11.32 -11.61
N ALA A 112 -11.35 10.00 -11.43
CA ALA A 112 -10.20 9.13 -11.65
C ALA A 112 -9.76 9.17 -13.12
N VAL A 113 -10.71 8.95 -14.04
CA VAL A 113 -10.49 8.96 -15.49
C VAL A 113 -9.97 10.31 -15.98
N ALA A 114 -10.45 11.42 -15.40
CA ALA A 114 -9.99 12.77 -15.76
C ALA A 114 -8.54 13.07 -15.38
N ARG A 115 -7.90 12.21 -14.58
CA ARG A 115 -6.51 12.35 -14.10
C ARG A 115 -5.68 11.12 -14.41
N ASP A 116 -6.08 10.36 -15.43
CA ASP A 116 -5.38 9.16 -15.90
C ASP A 116 -5.12 8.14 -14.77
N ILE A 117 -6.11 7.97 -13.89
CA ILE A 117 -6.08 6.95 -12.83
C ILE A 117 -6.90 5.75 -13.31
N THR A 118 -6.25 4.59 -13.38
CA THR A 118 -6.83 3.34 -13.86
C THR A 118 -7.68 2.70 -12.74
N PRO A 119 -8.98 2.47 -12.91
CA PRO A 119 -9.80 1.75 -11.95
C PRO A 119 -9.55 0.23 -11.97
N MET A 120 -9.66 -0.39 -10.80
CA MET A 120 -9.82 -1.83 -10.64
C MET A 120 -11.30 -2.17 -10.47
N VAL A 121 -11.80 -3.17 -11.20
CA VAL A 121 -13.23 -3.51 -11.26
C VAL A 121 -13.44 -4.97 -10.91
N TYR A 122 -14.59 -5.29 -10.32
CA TYR A 122 -14.91 -6.66 -9.90
C TYR A 122 -16.42 -6.91 -9.79
N THR A 123 -17.23 -6.00 -10.33
CA THR A 123 -18.70 -6.05 -10.35
C THR A 123 -19.20 -5.68 -11.75
N THR A 124 -20.47 -5.96 -12.02
CA THR A 124 -21.12 -5.57 -13.28
C THR A 124 -21.29 -4.05 -13.34
N ILE A 125 -20.35 -3.36 -13.99
CA ILE A 125 -20.31 -1.89 -14.07
C ILE A 125 -20.21 -1.35 -15.49
N GLY A 126 -20.37 -2.22 -16.49
CA GLY A 126 -20.10 -1.90 -17.88
C GLY A 126 -20.87 -0.68 -18.42
N GLU A 127 -22.13 -0.51 -18.02
CA GLU A 127 -22.95 0.66 -18.41
C GLU A 127 -22.46 1.96 -17.77
N MET A 128 -21.96 1.90 -16.53
CA MET A 128 -21.36 3.06 -15.87
C MET A 128 -20.06 3.48 -16.57
N LEU A 129 -19.21 2.50 -16.91
CA LEU A 129 -17.98 2.75 -17.67
C LEU A 129 -18.27 3.42 -19.02
N GLU A 130 -19.21 2.88 -19.79
CA GLU A 130 -19.64 3.44 -21.08
C GLU A 130 -20.13 4.90 -20.95
N ARG A 131 -21.01 5.19 -19.98
CA ARG A 131 -21.52 6.56 -19.77
C ARG A 131 -20.43 7.56 -19.38
N VAL A 132 -19.47 7.16 -18.54
CA VAL A 132 -18.33 8.03 -18.17
C VAL A 132 -17.40 8.22 -19.36
N ALA A 133 -17.07 7.15 -20.07
CA ALA A 133 -16.15 7.18 -21.20
C ALA A 133 -16.68 8.01 -22.37
N GLN A 134 -17.97 7.85 -22.70
CA GLN A 134 -18.63 8.62 -23.76
C GLN A 134 -18.63 10.12 -23.47
N ARG A 135 -18.91 10.54 -22.22
CA ARG A 135 -18.82 11.96 -21.82
C ARG A 135 -17.42 12.54 -21.95
N ARG A 136 -16.38 11.71 -21.81
CA ARG A 136 -14.97 12.12 -21.92
C ARG A 136 -14.41 11.97 -23.33
N GLY A 137 -15.05 11.17 -24.19
CA GLY A 137 -14.52 10.84 -25.50
C GLY A 137 -13.24 9.99 -25.47
N GLN A 138 -12.97 9.27 -24.38
CA GLN A 138 -11.77 8.45 -24.21
C GLN A 138 -12.11 7.04 -23.73
N ARG A 139 -11.35 6.04 -24.17
CA ARG A 139 -11.48 4.68 -23.61
C ARG A 139 -10.98 4.68 -22.17
N ILE A 140 -11.63 3.91 -21.30
CA ILE A 140 -11.22 3.74 -19.92
C ILE A 140 -10.35 2.49 -19.82
N PRO A 141 -9.04 2.63 -19.54
CA PRO A 141 -8.21 1.50 -19.15
C PRO A 141 -8.68 0.97 -17.79
N LEU A 142 -8.69 -0.35 -17.60
CA LEU A 142 -9.06 -0.94 -16.31
C LEU A 142 -8.34 -2.26 -16.04
N HIS A 143 -8.31 -2.63 -14.77
CA HIS A 143 -7.91 -3.97 -14.33
C HIS A 143 -9.10 -4.71 -13.73
N VAL A 144 -9.23 -6.02 -13.98
CA VAL A 144 -10.28 -6.85 -13.36
C VAL A 144 -9.69 -7.64 -12.20
N CYS A 145 -10.28 -7.53 -11.01
CA CYS A 145 -9.91 -8.32 -9.84
C CYS A 145 -10.78 -9.58 -9.74
N VAL A 146 -10.16 -10.74 -9.73
CA VAL A 146 -10.78 -12.06 -9.64
C VAL A 146 -10.54 -12.62 -8.24
N ASP A 147 -11.63 -13.05 -7.59
CA ASP A 147 -11.54 -13.78 -6.34
C ASP A 147 -11.47 -15.28 -6.62
N THR A 148 -10.27 -15.83 -6.40
CA THR A 148 -9.98 -17.25 -6.55
C THR A 148 -10.02 -18.01 -5.23
N GLY A 149 -10.35 -17.36 -4.12
CA GLY A 149 -10.51 -18.04 -2.84
C GLY A 149 -10.17 -17.23 -1.58
N ILE A 150 -9.66 -16.01 -1.68
CA ILE A 150 -9.34 -15.19 -0.49
C ILE A 150 -10.61 -14.64 0.17
N GLY A 151 -11.74 -14.57 -0.56
CA GLY A 151 -13.04 -14.20 0.01
C GLY A 151 -13.14 -12.74 0.45
N ARG A 152 -12.45 -11.83 -0.25
CA ARG A 152 -12.31 -10.41 0.14
C ARG A 152 -12.93 -9.46 -0.87
N VAL A 153 -12.24 -9.24 -1.99
CA VAL A 153 -12.66 -8.39 -3.11
C VAL A 153 -12.26 -9.08 -4.39
N GLY A 154 -13.17 -9.12 -5.35
CA GLY A 154 -12.97 -9.71 -6.66
C GLY A 154 -14.25 -10.37 -7.16
N VAL A 155 -14.40 -10.48 -8.48
CA VAL A 155 -15.46 -11.30 -9.06
C VAL A 155 -15.11 -12.76 -8.77
N PRO A 156 -16.01 -13.58 -8.19
CA PRO A 156 -15.73 -14.99 -7.98
C PRO A 156 -15.28 -15.66 -9.28
N HIS A 157 -14.21 -16.45 -9.25
CA HIS A 157 -13.58 -17.00 -10.45
C HIS A 157 -14.55 -17.73 -11.40
N LEU A 158 -15.57 -18.42 -10.85
CA LEU A 158 -16.62 -19.09 -11.63
C LEU A 158 -17.53 -18.12 -12.42
N ARG A 159 -17.62 -16.85 -11.99
CA ARG A 159 -18.38 -15.78 -12.64
C ARG A 159 -17.50 -14.80 -13.43
N ALA A 160 -16.19 -14.88 -13.27
CA ALA A 160 -15.25 -13.92 -13.82
C ALA A 160 -15.24 -13.91 -15.35
N ALA A 161 -15.38 -15.07 -15.99
CA ALA A 161 -15.39 -15.17 -17.46
C ALA A 161 -16.53 -14.34 -18.08
N ALA A 162 -17.73 -14.38 -17.49
CA ALA A 162 -18.87 -13.62 -17.99
C ALA A 162 -18.63 -12.10 -17.89
N LEU A 163 -18.12 -11.64 -16.75
CA LEU A 163 -17.80 -10.22 -16.55
C LEU A 163 -16.70 -9.75 -17.52
N ILE A 164 -15.62 -10.52 -17.67
CA ILE A 164 -14.50 -10.14 -18.53
C ILE A 164 -14.93 -10.10 -20.00
N ARG A 165 -15.77 -11.04 -20.45
CA ARG A 165 -16.34 -11.02 -21.81
C ARG A 165 -17.20 -9.78 -22.06
N ASP A 166 -18.09 -9.43 -21.13
CA ASP A 166 -18.90 -8.21 -21.21
C ASP A 166 -18.00 -6.97 -21.34
N LEU A 167 -17.00 -6.83 -20.47
CA LEU A 167 -16.08 -5.70 -20.48
C LEU A 167 -15.23 -5.65 -21.76
N ALA A 168 -14.77 -6.80 -22.26
CA ALA A 168 -13.96 -6.88 -23.48
C ALA A 168 -14.75 -6.50 -24.75
N ALA A 169 -16.06 -6.75 -24.77
CA ALA A 169 -16.93 -6.40 -25.91
C ALA A 169 -17.29 -4.92 -25.98
N ARG A 170 -17.02 -4.14 -24.91
CA ARG A 170 -17.38 -2.71 -24.83
C ARG A 170 -16.37 -1.84 -25.56
N ARG A 171 -16.87 -1.04 -26.50
CA ARG A 171 -16.07 -0.13 -27.33
C ARG A 171 -15.19 0.81 -26.48
N TRP A 172 -15.75 1.32 -25.38
CA TRP A 172 -15.08 2.33 -24.58
C TRP A 172 -14.25 1.78 -23.43
N VAL A 173 -14.10 0.46 -23.33
CA VAL A 173 -13.31 -0.19 -22.29
C VAL A 173 -12.03 -0.74 -22.87
N GLN A 174 -10.92 -0.62 -22.15
CA GLN A 174 -9.65 -1.24 -22.47
C GLN A 174 -9.19 -2.09 -21.28
N LEU A 175 -9.12 -3.40 -21.46
CA LEU A 175 -8.56 -4.31 -20.46
C LEU A 175 -7.03 -4.18 -20.45
N GLU A 176 -6.47 -3.59 -19.39
CA GLU A 176 -5.02 -3.46 -19.20
C GLU A 176 -4.44 -4.49 -18.25
N GLY A 177 -5.28 -5.14 -17.45
CA GLY A 177 -4.84 -6.25 -16.62
C GLY A 177 -5.95 -7.06 -15.99
N VAL A 178 -5.56 -8.23 -15.50
CA VAL A 178 -6.37 -9.10 -14.65
C VAL A 178 -5.54 -9.52 -13.45
N MET A 179 -6.18 -9.62 -12.28
CA MET A 179 -5.45 -9.87 -11.05
C MET A 179 -6.20 -10.74 -10.06
N MET A 180 -5.43 -11.40 -9.20
CA MET A 180 -5.93 -12.08 -8.00
C MET A 180 -5.04 -11.76 -6.81
N THR A 181 -5.45 -12.17 -5.60
CA THR A 181 -4.62 -12.13 -4.40
C THR A 181 -4.62 -13.50 -3.76
N PHE A 182 -3.44 -14.00 -3.40
CA PHE A 182 -3.26 -15.24 -2.66
C PHE A 182 -3.86 -15.17 -1.26
N ALA A 183 -4.33 -16.29 -0.75
CA ALA A 183 -4.78 -16.46 0.63
C ALA A 183 -3.59 -16.63 1.59
N GLU A 184 -2.39 -16.89 1.06
CA GLU A 184 -1.14 -17.09 1.82
C GLU A 184 -1.12 -18.44 2.56
N ASP A 185 -1.84 -19.43 2.00
CA ASP A 185 -1.79 -20.85 2.38
C ASP A 185 -1.13 -21.64 1.23
N PRO A 186 0.07 -22.22 1.40
CA PRO A 186 0.80 -22.85 0.29
C PRO A 186 0.08 -23.99 -0.44
N ALA A 187 -0.82 -24.72 0.22
CA ALA A 187 -1.59 -25.77 -0.43
C ALA A 187 -2.73 -25.16 -1.26
N PHE A 188 -3.46 -24.23 -0.66
CA PHE A 188 -4.60 -23.59 -1.31
C PHE A 188 -4.18 -22.57 -2.38
N ASP A 189 -3.07 -21.85 -2.19
CA ASP A 189 -2.53 -20.86 -3.14
C ASP A 189 -2.25 -21.49 -4.52
N ARG A 190 -1.76 -22.74 -4.55
CA ARG A 190 -1.58 -23.49 -5.80
C ARG A 190 -2.89 -23.73 -6.52
N GLU A 191 -3.96 -23.98 -5.78
CA GLU A 191 -5.30 -24.10 -6.35
C GLU A 191 -5.83 -22.75 -6.86
N GLN A 192 -5.66 -21.68 -6.09
CA GLN A 192 -6.04 -20.34 -6.50
C GLN A 192 -5.34 -19.93 -7.81
N LEU A 193 -4.04 -20.18 -7.92
CA LEU A 193 -3.27 -19.87 -9.13
C LEU A 193 -3.76 -20.69 -10.33
N ARG A 194 -4.06 -21.98 -10.13
CA ARG A 194 -4.60 -22.84 -11.18
C ARG A 194 -5.93 -22.32 -11.71
N HIS A 195 -6.85 -21.93 -10.83
CA HIS A 195 -8.13 -21.34 -11.22
C HIS A 195 -7.93 -20.06 -12.02
N PHE A 196 -7.03 -19.18 -11.57
CA PHE A 196 -6.71 -17.94 -12.26
C PHE A 196 -6.11 -18.15 -13.64
N GLN A 197 -5.10 -19.02 -13.75
CA GLN A 197 -4.44 -19.30 -15.02
C GLN A 197 -5.37 -20.03 -15.99
N SER A 198 -6.24 -20.92 -15.50
CA SER A 198 -7.24 -21.59 -16.33
C SER A 198 -8.23 -20.59 -16.92
N LEU A 199 -8.75 -19.68 -16.10
CA LEU A 199 -9.60 -18.59 -16.55
C LEU A 199 -8.91 -17.74 -17.63
N CYS A 200 -7.65 -17.34 -17.38
CA CYS A 200 -6.89 -16.52 -18.34
C CYS A 200 -6.71 -17.25 -19.67
N ARG A 201 -6.28 -18.52 -19.66
CA ARG A 201 -6.10 -19.31 -20.88
C ARG A 201 -7.39 -19.47 -21.68
N THR A 202 -8.52 -19.71 -21.01
CA THR A 202 -9.82 -19.80 -21.68
C THR A 202 -10.15 -18.52 -22.43
N LEU A 203 -10.05 -17.37 -21.76
CA LEU A 203 -10.38 -16.07 -22.36
C LEU A 203 -9.39 -15.65 -23.45
N GLU A 204 -8.09 -15.92 -23.27
CA GLU A 204 -7.06 -15.71 -24.29
C GLU A 204 -7.31 -16.59 -25.54
N GLY A 205 -7.74 -17.84 -25.34
CA GLY A 205 -8.14 -18.76 -26.42
C GLY A 205 -9.38 -18.30 -27.20
N GLU A 206 -10.23 -17.47 -26.58
CA GLU A 206 -11.35 -16.77 -27.23
C GLU A 206 -10.92 -15.48 -27.94
N GLY A 207 -9.61 -15.16 -27.96
CA GLY A 207 -9.06 -13.96 -28.59
C GLY A 207 -9.15 -12.70 -27.73
N ILE A 208 -9.55 -12.81 -26.46
CA ILE A 208 -9.64 -11.67 -25.53
C ILE A 208 -8.24 -11.29 -25.04
N ARG A 209 -7.84 -10.05 -25.25
CA ARG A 209 -6.57 -9.50 -24.73
C ARG A 209 -6.75 -9.04 -23.29
N LEU A 210 -6.18 -9.78 -22.34
CA LEU A 210 -6.35 -9.52 -20.90
C LEU A 210 -5.38 -8.47 -20.31
N GLY A 211 -4.37 -8.05 -21.08
CA GLY A 211 -3.32 -7.17 -20.57
C GLY A 211 -2.36 -7.89 -19.61
N LYS A 212 -1.89 -7.19 -18.58
CA LYS A 212 -0.96 -7.73 -17.57
C LYS A 212 -1.70 -8.61 -16.55
N ARG A 213 -1.29 -9.86 -16.42
CA ARG A 213 -1.75 -10.77 -15.37
C ARG A 213 -0.84 -10.63 -14.16
N HIS A 214 -1.42 -10.45 -12.97
CA HIS A 214 -0.61 -10.29 -11.76
C HIS A 214 -1.27 -10.85 -10.50
N ALA A 215 -0.51 -11.60 -9.71
CA ALA A 215 -0.98 -12.23 -8.48
C ALA A 215 -0.12 -11.91 -7.25
N ALA A 216 1.22 -12.01 -7.37
CA ALA A 216 2.14 -11.93 -6.25
C ALA A 216 2.15 -10.56 -5.52
N SER A 217 1.90 -10.59 -4.21
CA SER A 217 2.16 -9.52 -3.23
C SER A 217 3.61 -9.62 -2.71
N SER A 218 3.95 -8.89 -1.64
CA SER A 218 5.21 -9.07 -0.90
C SER A 218 5.42 -10.52 -0.43
N PHE A 219 4.36 -11.20 0.02
CA PHE A 219 4.43 -12.61 0.45
C PHE A 219 4.78 -13.52 -0.71
N GLY A 220 4.14 -13.31 -1.86
CA GLY A 220 4.35 -14.12 -3.07
C GLY A 220 5.79 -14.12 -3.56
N LEU A 221 6.59 -13.08 -3.26
CA LEU A 221 8.02 -13.03 -3.60
C LEU A 221 8.83 -14.19 -3.02
N PHE A 222 8.42 -14.70 -1.86
CA PHE A 222 9.12 -15.77 -1.15
C PHE A 222 8.60 -17.16 -1.51
N GLN A 223 7.28 -17.31 -1.71
CA GLN A 223 6.64 -18.63 -1.83
C GLN A 223 6.22 -19.01 -3.26
N HIS A 224 5.88 -18.04 -4.11
CA HIS A 224 5.17 -18.30 -5.37
C HIS A 224 5.87 -17.68 -6.59
N PRO A 225 7.05 -18.17 -7.00
CA PRO A 225 7.72 -17.70 -8.22
C PRO A 225 6.85 -17.85 -9.49
N ASP A 226 6.02 -18.88 -9.55
CA ASP A 226 5.03 -19.15 -10.60
C ASP A 226 3.87 -18.14 -10.59
N GLY A 227 3.57 -17.55 -9.44
CA GLY A 227 2.60 -16.46 -9.25
C GLY A 227 3.09 -15.07 -9.68
N PHE A 228 4.32 -14.93 -10.18
CA PHE A 228 4.85 -13.64 -10.64
C PHE A 228 4.20 -13.15 -11.93
N LEU A 229 3.79 -14.09 -12.79
CA LEU A 229 3.08 -13.84 -14.04
C LEU A 229 3.74 -12.71 -14.86
N ASP A 230 3.01 -11.64 -15.19
CA ASP A 230 3.50 -10.55 -16.04
C ASP A 230 3.91 -9.29 -15.26
N MET A 231 3.60 -9.20 -13.95
CA MET A 231 3.88 -8.06 -13.07
C MET A 231 3.68 -8.47 -11.60
N VAL A 232 4.49 -7.92 -10.68
CA VAL A 232 4.34 -8.15 -9.22
C VAL A 232 3.85 -6.90 -8.50
N ARG A 233 3.24 -7.07 -7.31
CA ARG A 233 2.65 -5.99 -6.51
C ARG A 233 3.17 -5.95 -5.06
N PRO A 234 4.48 -5.81 -4.84
CA PRO A 234 5.03 -5.65 -3.50
C PRO A 234 4.58 -4.33 -2.88
N GLY A 235 4.32 -4.38 -1.58
CA GLY A 235 4.13 -3.21 -0.71
C GLY A 235 5.19 -3.22 0.36
N MET A 236 4.92 -3.96 1.45
CA MET A 236 5.81 -4.08 2.63
C MET A 236 7.28 -4.42 2.30
N ALA A 237 7.53 -5.28 1.30
CA ALA A 237 8.89 -5.65 0.92
C ALA A 237 9.72 -4.44 0.45
N LEU A 238 9.09 -3.47 -0.24
CA LEU A 238 9.77 -2.24 -0.69
C LEU A 238 10.27 -1.39 0.49
N TYR A 239 9.61 -1.48 1.65
CA TYR A 239 9.98 -0.75 2.87
C TYR A 239 10.94 -1.53 3.77
N GLY A 240 11.41 -2.71 3.36
CA GLY A 240 12.36 -3.51 4.13
C GLY A 240 11.70 -4.48 5.11
N MET A 241 10.40 -4.74 4.96
CA MET A 241 9.63 -5.58 5.86
C MET A 241 9.36 -6.94 5.22
N TYR A 242 9.62 -8.00 5.98
CA TYR A 242 9.26 -9.37 5.63
C TYR A 242 7.81 -9.63 6.02
N SER A 243 7.05 -10.33 5.18
CA SER A 243 5.66 -10.70 5.50
C SER A 243 5.61 -11.66 6.70
N GLU A 244 6.58 -12.57 6.78
CA GLU A 244 6.69 -13.56 7.87
C GLU A 244 8.09 -13.53 8.49
N PRO A 245 8.24 -13.81 9.80
CA PRO A 245 9.53 -13.86 10.49
C PRO A 245 10.53 -14.82 9.83
N GLU A 246 10.06 -15.99 9.38
CA GLU A 246 10.87 -17.06 8.81
C GLU A 246 11.51 -16.64 7.48
N PHE A 247 10.87 -15.74 6.73
CA PHE A 247 11.38 -15.26 5.43
C PHE A 247 12.69 -14.50 5.55
N ARG A 248 12.99 -13.90 6.71
CA ARG A 248 14.27 -13.24 6.95
C ARG A 248 15.44 -14.22 6.95
N GLY A 249 15.22 -15.45 7.42
CA GLY A 249 16.24 -16.50 7.46
C GLY A 249 16.39 -17.28 6.14
N ALA A 250 15.44 -17.14 5.22
CA ALA A 250 15.39 -17.94 3.99
C ALA A 250 16.44 -17.54 2.94
N GLY A 251 17.06 -16.36 3.06
CA GLY A 251 18.09 -15.90 2.12
C GLY A 251 17.57 -15.58 0.70
N ILE A 252 16.25 -15.46 0.52
CA ILE A 252 15.62 -15.20 -0.80
C ILE A 252 15.75 -13.72 -1.21
N LEU A 253 15.68 -12.80 -0.26
CA LEU A 253 15.81 -11.35 -0.45
C LEU A 253 16.63 -10.76 0.71
N ASP A 254 17.52 -9.81 0.44
CA ASP A 254 18.21 -8.99 1.47
C ASP A 254 17.43 -7.68 1.71
N LEU A 255 16.30 -7.75 2.40
CA LEU A 255 15.49 -6.55 2.68
C LEU A 255 16.04 -5.74 3.86
N ARG A 256 16.21 -4.44 3.65
CA ARG A 256 16.74 -3.47 4.62
C ARG A 256 15.65 -2.52 5.10
N PRO A 257 15.40 -2.39 6.42
CA PRO A 257 14.42 -1.46 6.96
C PRO A 257 14.64 -0.04 6.44
N ALA A 258 13.62 0.50 5.76
CA ALA A 258 13.72 1.82 5.14
C ALA A 258 13.09 2.94 5.99
N VAL A 259 12.49 2.59 7.13
CA VAL A 259 11.73 3.50 8.00
C VAL A 259 12.28 3.43 9.41
N SER A 260 12.42 4.57 10.08
CA SER A 260 12.78 4.67 11.49
C SER A 260 11.91 5.71 12.20
N LEU A 261 11.32 5.34 13.34
CA LEU A 261 10.72 6.30 14.28
C LEU A 261 11.81 6.82 15.21
N LYS A 262 11.99 8.14 15.25
CA LYS A 262 13.01 8.81 16.05
C LYS A 262 12.38 9.87 16.95
N ALA A 263 13.03 10.11 18.08
CA ALA A 263 12.67 11.14 19.04
C ALA A 263 13.93 11.68 19.71
N ARG A 264 13.87 12.91 20.24
CA ARG A 264 14.95 13.48 21.04
C ARG A 264 14.79 13.09 22.51
N VAL A 265 15.90 12.86 23.22
CA VAL A 265 15.86 12.79 24.68
C VAL A 265 15.59 14.20 25.21
N ILE A 266 14.50 14.38 25.94
CA ILE A 266 14.09 15.70 26.45
C ILE A 266 14.44 15.91 27.92
N TYR A 267 14.65 14.82 28.65
CA TYR A 267 14.95 14.88 30.07
C TYR A 267 15.68 13.63 30.52
N VAL A 268 16.63 13.79 31.43
CA VAL A 268 17.39 12.70 32.03
C VAL A 268 17.45 12.94 33.53
N LYS A 269 17.09 11.94 34.32
CA LYS A 269 17.21 12.00 35.79
C LYS A 269 17.64 10.67 36.38
N LEU A 270 18.26 10.74 37.56
CA LEU A 270 18.54 9.56 38.36
C LEU A 270 17.29 9.20 39.16
N LEU A 271 16.86 7.95 39.09
CA LEU A 271 15.97 7.34 40.07
C LEU A 271 16.81 6.58 41.08
N ARG A 272 16.59 6.84 42.36
CA ARG A 272 17.18 6.05 43.45
C ARG A 272 16.46 4.72 43.62
N ALA A 273 17.14 3.74 44.22
CA ALA A 273 16.50 2.49 44.61
C ALA A 273 15.20 2.72 45.42
N GLY A 274 14.10 2.09 45.00
CA GLY A 274 12.77 2.24 45.58
C GLY A 274 11.88 3.33 44.96
N GLU A 275 12.46 4.27 44.20
CA GLU A 275 11.68 5.24 43.41
C GLU A 275 11.01 4.58 42.20
N SER A 276 9.97 5.23 41.65
CA SER A 276 9.16 4.65 40.58
C SER A 276 8.93 5.58 39.40
N ALA A 277 8.64 4.99 38.24
CA ALA A 277 8.29 5.69 37.02
C ALA A 277 7.07 5.07 36.30
N GLY A 278 6.41 5.89 35.48
CA GLY A 278 5.23 5.51 34.70
C GLY A 278 3.92 5.53 35.50
N TYR A 279 2.81 5.46 34.77
CA TYR A 279 1.48 5.35 35.38
C TYR A 279 1.39 4.13 36.30
N ASN A 280 0.65 4.25 37.40
CA ASN A 280 0.44 3.19 38.40
C ASN A 280 1.74 2.61 38.97
N ARG A 281 2.85 3.38 38.96
CA ARG A 281 4.18 2.92 39.40
C ARG A 281 4.62 1.63 38.69
N ALA A 282 4.31 1.52 37.40
CA ALA A 282 4.57 0.33 36.59
C ALA A 282 6.05 -0.11 36.59
N TYR A 283 6.98 0.83 36.82
CA TYR A 283 8.37 0.53 37.09
C TYR A 283 8.77 1.01 38.48
N VAL A 284 9.46 0.15 39.24
CA VAL A 284 10.13 0.49 40.51
C VAL A 284 11.61 0.15 40.37
N ALA A 285 12.46 1.14 40.63
CA ALA A 285 13.91 1.00 40.52
C ALA A 285 14.44 0.05 41.60
N LYS A 286 15.10 -1.04 41.19
CA LYS A 286 15.75 -1.99 42.12
C LYS A 286 17.10 -1.50 42.63
N GLN A 287 17.71 -0.58 41.90
CA GLN A 287 18.98 0.07 42.18
C GLN A 287 18.94 1.47 41.56
N ASP A 288 19.92 2.31 41.89
CA ASP A 288 20.08 3.62 41.28
C ASP A 288 20.22 3.49 39.75
N VAL A 289 19.38 4.19 38.99
CA VAL A 289 19.28 4.06 37.54
C VAL A 289 18.97 5.40 36.87
N TRP A 290 19.67 5.70 35.78
CA TRP A 290 19.35 6.84 34.94
C TRP A 290 18.15 6.53 34.05
N VAL A 291 17.18 7.42 34.05
CA VAL A 291 15.98 7.35 33.22
C VAL A 291 15.96 8.52 32.25
N ALA A 292 15.81 8.22 30.97
CA ALA A 292 15.62 9.20 29.91
C ALA A 292 14.14 9.26 29.51
N THR A 293 13.62 10.47 29.31
CA THR A 293 12.27 10.69 28.79
C THR A 293 12.34 11.03 27.30
N LEU A 294 11.54 10.32 26.51
CA LEU A 294 11.33 10.56 25.09
C LEU A 294 9.90 11.11 24.89
N PRO A 295 9.71 12.18 24.10
CA PRO A 295 8.41 12.76 23.79
C PRO A 295 7.73 11.94 22.67
N VAL A 296 7.47 10.66 22.92
CA VAL A 296 6.79 9.79 21.97
C VAL A 296 5.87 8.85 22.72
N GLY A 297 4.64 8.70 22.24
CA GLY A 297 3.63 7.90 22.89
C GLY A 297 2.53 7.42 21.96
N HIS A 298 1.44 6.97 22.57
CA HIS A 298 0.33 6.34 21.88
C HIS A 298 -0.47 7.28 20.98
N ALA A 299 -0.49 8.59 21.28
CA ALA A 299 -1.07 9.58 20.39
C ALA A 299 -0.29 9.71 19.07
N ASP A 300 1.02 9.45 19.11
CA ASP A 300 1.92 9.45 17.94
C ASP A 300 1.91 8.10 17.20
N GLY A 301 1.11 7.13 17.67
CA GLY A 301 0.99 5.80 17.09
C GLY A 301 1.90 4.73 17.71
N LEU A 302 2.71 5.05 18.74
CA LEU A 302 3.48 4.03 19.47
C LEU A 302 2.53 3.22 20.37
N PRO A 303 2.26 1.93 20.09
CA PRO A 303 1.24 1.19 20.81
C PRO A 303 1.58 1.08 22.30
N ARG A 304 0.59 1.21 23.21
CA ARG A 304 0.83 1.08 24.66
C ARG A 304 1.49 -0.24 25.05
N VAL A 305 1.25 -1.30 24.28
CA VAL A 305 1.88 -2.61 24.47
C VAL A 305 3.39 -2.57 24.26
N ALA A 306 3.93 -1.61 23.50
CA ALA A 306 5.38 -1.43 23.32
C ALA A 306 6.10 -1.08 24.63
N ALA A 307 5.40 -0.52 25.63
CA ALA A 307 5.96 -0.34 26.97
C ALA A 307 6.31 -1.67 27.66
N LYS A 308 5.77 -2.80 27.18
CA LYS A 308 6.11 -4.15 27.67
C LYS A 308 7.26 -4.73 26.84
N GLY A 309 8.50 -4.44 27.27
CA GLY A 309 9.70 -5.04 26.68
C GLY A 309 10.14 -4.42 25.34
N GLY A 310 9.57 -3.27 24.96
CA GLY A 310 10.13 -2.44 23.92
C GLY A 310 11.57 -2.04 24.24
N ARG A 311 12.33 -1.70 23.21
CA ARG A 311 13.69 -1.19 23.36
C ARG A 311 13.91 -0.03 22.41
N VAL A 312 14.71 0.93 22.84
CA VAL A 312 15.11 2.09 22.05
C VAL A 312 16.63 2.10 21.89
N ARG A 313 17.12 2.64 20.78
CA ARG A 313 18.57 2.81 20.56
C ARG A 313 18.97 4.25 20.86
N ILE A 314 19.87 4.45 21.83
CA ILE A 314 20.43 5.76 22.21
C ILE A 314 21.96 5.64 22.15
N GLY A 315 22.63 6.53 21.40
CA GLY A 315 24.10 6.50 21.30
C GLY A 315 24.69 5.18 20.78
N GLY A 316 23.94 4.41 19.99
CA GLY A 316 24.35 3.09 19.49
C GLY A 316 24.02 1.90 20.39
N ALA A 317 23.72 2.14 21.67
CA ALA A 317 23.32 1.10 22.63
C ALA A 317 21.79 0.93 22.71
N LEU A 318 21.33 -0.28 23.03
CA LEU A 318 19.91 -0.58 23.24
C LEU A 318 19.54 -0.45 24.72
N TYR A 319 18.45 0.26 24.99
CA TYR A 319 17.87 0.44 26.33
C TYR A 319 16.43 -0.06 26.34
N PRO A 320 15.95 -0.61 27.47
CA PRO A 320 14.53 -0.93 27.65
C PRO A 320 13.65 0.32 27.69
#